data_AF-A0A1M5L2L8-F1
#
_entry.id   AF-A0A1M5L2L8-F1
#
_cell.length_a   1.000
_cell.length_b   1.000
_cell.length_c   1.000
_cell.angle_alpha   90.00
_cell.angle_beta   90.00
_cell.angle_gamma   90.00
#
_symmetry.space_group_name_H-M   'P 1'
#
loop_
_entity.id
_entity.type
_entity.pdbx_description
1 polymer ?
#
loop_
_entity_poly.entity_id
_entity_poly.type
_entity_poly.pdbx_seq_one_letter_code
_entity_poly.pdbx_strand_id
1 'polypeptide(L)'
;MNFINQIERLNKVHHLIHTEKTGTPIEFANKLKLSRSQLYNILEYFKDFDASIKYCKKRQSFYYAKSFDLRLHFQFEIILEGEARKISGGLDFCPIILAGSILNLSCLDKELQNQVGQSKNI
;
A
#
# COMPACT_ATOMS: atom_id res chain seq x y z
N MET A 1 -17.20 -4.69 -6.98
CA MET A 1 -16.66 -3.93 -5.83
C MET A 1 -15.56 -3.02 -6.35
N ASN A 2 -15.58 -1.74 -6.00
CA ASN A 2 -14.49 -0.82 -6.36
C ASN A 2 -13.26 -1.13 -5.48
N PHE A 3 -12.08 -1.27 -6.10
CA PHE A 3 -10.84 -1.69 -5.41
C PHE A 3 -10.43 -0.71 -4.31
N ILE A 4 -10.52 0.60 -4.60
CA ILE A 4 -10.18 1.67 -3.66
C ILE A 4 -11.03 1.56 -2.38
N ASN A 5 -12.34 1.36 -2.54
CA ASN A 5 -13.26 1.22 -1.41
C ASN A 5 -12.95 -0.01 -0.53
N GLN A 6 -12.35 -1.07 -1.09
CA GLN A 6 -11.96 -2.24 -0.32
C GLN A 6 -10.73 -1.94 0.55
N ILE A 7 -9.74 -1.22 0.00
CA ILE A 7 -8.56 -0.78 0.74
C ILE A 7 -8.96 0.13 1.92
N GLU A 8 -9.79 1.14 1.65
CA GLU A 8 -10.28 2.04 2.70
C GLU A 8 -11.01 1.28 3.81
N ARG A 9 -11.78 0.26 3.43
CA ARG A 9 -12.49 -0.59 4.38
C ARG A 9 -11.53 -1.42 5.23
N LEU A 10 -10.46 -1.99 4.67
CA LEU A 10 -9.43 -2.67 5.44
C LEU A 10 -8.75 -1.74 6.45
N ASN A 11 -8.37 -0.54 6.01
CA ASN A 11 -7.79 0.47 6.91
C ASN A 11 -8.74 0.84 8.05
N LYS A 12 -10.04 1.01 7.74
CA LYS A 12 -11.06 1.31 8.73
C LYS A 12 -11.26 0.17 9.74
N VAL A 13 -11.26 -1.09 9.27
CA VAL A 13 -11.32 -2.28 10.14
C VAL A 13 -10.13 -2.30 11.08
N HIS A 14 -8.93 -2.15 10.54
CA HIS A 14 -7.70 -2.13 11.33
C HIS A 14 -7.74 -1.05 12.41
N HIS A 15 -8.11 0.18 12.04
CA HIS A 15 -8.22 1.29 12.98
C HIS A 15 -9.25 1.03 14.10
N LEU A 16 -10.41 0.47 13.77
CA LEU A 16 -11.47 0.20 14.75
C LEU A 16 -11.08 -0.92 15.74
N ILE A 17 -10.36 -1.95 15.28
CA ILE A 17 -9.85 -3.03 16.15
C ILE A 17 -8.70 -2.51 17.01
N HIS A 18 -7.80 -1.71 16.43
CA HIS A 18 -6.66 -1.15 17.16
C HIS A 18 -7.10 -0.18 18.27
N THR A 19 -8.09 0.66 17.99
CA THR A 19 -8.69 1.56 18.99
C THR A 19 -9.70 0.87 19.91
N GLU A 20 -10.01 -0.41 19.66
CA GLU A 20 -11.01 -1.19 20.38
C GLU A 20 -12.39 -0.53 20.42
N LYS A 21 -12.77 0.19 19.35
CA LYS A 21 -14.07 0.86 19.21
C LYS A 21 -15.01 0.14 18.24
N THR A 22 -14.90 -1.17 18.10
CA THR A 22 -15.72 -1.92 17.14
C THR A 22 -17.18 -2.01 17.56
N GLY A 23 -17.46 -2.14 18.87
CA GLY A 23 -18.79 -2.47 19.37
C GLY A 23 -19.11 -3.96 19.20
N THR A 24 -20.39 -4.30 19.32
CA THR A 24 -20.88 -5.67 19.04
C THR A 24 -20.60 -6.08 17.59
N PRO A 25 -20.57 -7.38 17.25
CA PRO A 25 -20.37 -7.81 15.86
C PRO A 25 -21.38 -7.21 14.87
N ILE A 26 -22.60 -6.92 15.32
CA ILE A 26 -23.65 -6.29 14.52
C ILE A 26 -23.33 -4.80 14.31
N GLU A 27 -22.99 -4.08 15.38
CA GLU A 27 -22.56 -2.68 15.29
C GLU A 27 -21.33 -2.51 14.42
N PHE A 28 -20.36 -3.42 14.53
CA PHE A 28 -19.14 -3.37 13.74
C PHE A 28 -19.44 -3.56 12.25
N ALA A 29 -20.28 -4.54 11.91
CA ALA A 29 -20.74 -4.74 10.53
C ALA A 29 -21.46 -3.49 9.99
N ASN A 30 -22.35 -2.90 10.80
CA ASN A 30 -23.08 -1.67 10.44
C ASN A 30 -22.14 -0.48 10.22
N LYS A 31 -21.10 -0.28 11.06
CA LYS A 31 -20.08 0.78 10.90
C LYS A 31 -19.30 0.67 9.60
N LEU A 32 -19.17 -0.56 9.07
CA LEU A 32 -18.49 -0.87 7.80
C LEU A 32 -19.46 -0.96 6.62
N LYS A 33 -20.78 -0.82 6.86
CA LYS A 33 -21.86 -1.03 5.90
C LYS A 33 -21.81 -2.43 5.26
N LEU A 34 -21.64 -3.44 6.09
CA LEU A 34 -21.53 -4.85 5.70
C LEU A 34 -22.61 -5.70 6.36
N SER A 35 -22.86 -6.87 5.78
CA SER A 35 -23.55 -7.93 6.50
C SER A 35 -22.64 -8.58 7.55
N ARG A 36 -23.25 -9.27 8.52
CA ARG A 36 -22.51 -9.99 9.55
C ARG A 36 -21.55 -11.03 8.94
N SER A 37 -21.95 -11.76 7.91
CA SER A 37 -21.09 -12.76 7.27
C SER A 37 -19.90 -12.11 6.56
N GLN A 38 -20.12 -10.98 5.85
CA GLN A 38 -19.04 -10.23 5.21
C GLN A 38 -18.00 -9.71 6.21
N LEU A 39 -18.44 -9.27 7.39
CA LEU A 39 -17.52 -8.90 8.47
C LEU A 39 -16.60 -10.08 8.81
N TYR A 40 -17.13 -11.29 9.00
CA TYR A 40 -16.31 -12.45 9.31
C TYR A 40 -15.35 -12.85 8.18
N ASN A 41 -15.76 -12.72 6.92
CA ASN A 41 -14.86 -12.92 5.77
C ASN A 41 -13.69 -11.92 5.81
N ILE A 42 -13.96 -10.66 6.16
CA ILE A 42 -12.88 -9.68 6.30
C ILE A 42 -11.96 -10.04 7.48
N LEU A 43 -12.52 -10.42 8.62
CA LEU A 43 -11.73 -10.86 9.77
C LEU A 43 -10.88 -12.09 9.45
N GLU A 44 -11.34 -12.95 8.53
CA GLU A 44 -10.57 -14.09 8.03
C GLU A 44 -9.36 -13.64 7.21
N TYR A 45 -9.49 -12.66 6.30
CA TYR A 45 -8.33 -12.08 5.63
C TYR A 45 -7.28 -11.53 6.59
N PHE A 46 -7.71 -10.91 7.70
CA PHE A 46 -6.78 -10.47 8.72
C PHE A 46 -6.05 -11.65 9.40
N LYS A 47 -6.72 -12.80 9.58
CA LYS A 47 -6.06 -14.02 10.09
C LYS A 47 -5.03 -14.55 9.09
N ASP A 48 -5.30 -14.45 7.79
CA ASP A 48 -4.34 -14.84 6.75
C ASP A 48 -3.08 -13.95 6.78
N PHE A 49 -3.20 -12.71 7.27
CA PHE A 49 -2.09 -11.82 7.57
C PHE A 49 -1.44 -12.07 8.95
N ASP A 50 -1.70 -13.22 9.57
CA ASP A 50 -1.25 -13.60 10.91
C ASP A 50 -1.75 -12.69 12.05
N ALA A 51 -2.85 -11.95 11.81
CA ALA A 51 -3.46 -11.12 12.85
C ALA A 51 -4.36 -11.97 13.77
N SER A 52 -3.95 -12.13 15.02
CA SER A 52 -4.76 -12.82 16.03
C SER A 52 -5.86 -11.90 16.58
N ILE A 53 -7.04 -11.93 15.97
CA ILE A 53 -8.20 -11.12 16.40
C ILE A 53 -9.13 -11.93 17.30
N LYS A 54 -9.49 -11.37 18.46
CA LYS A 54 -10.45 -11.97 19.41
C LYS A 54 -11.56 -10.98 19.76
N TYR A 55 -12.71 -11.50 20.16
CA TYR A 55 -13.83 -10.69 20.65
C TYR A 55 -13.94 -10.78 22.18
N CYS A 56 -14.01 -9.64 22.86
CA CYS A 56 -14.28 -9.58 24.29
C CYS A 56 -15.74 -9.17 24.53
N LYS A 57 -16.53 -10.05 25.15
CA LYS A 57 -17.94 -9.76 25.51
C LYS A 57 -18.06 -8.63 26.54
N LYS A 58 -17.16 -8.54 27.52
CA LYS A 58 -17.18 -7.51 28.57
C LYS A 58 -16.91 -6.11 28.03
N ARG A 59 -15.96 -6.00 27.09
CA ARG A 59 -15.58 -4.73 26.43
C ARG A 59 -16.47 -4.42 25.22
N GLN A 60 -17.28 -5.40 24.81
CA GLN A 60 -18.05 -5.39 23.57
C GLN A 60 -17.21 -4.93 22.39
N SER A 61 -16.01 -5.50 22.22
CA SER A 61 -15.09 -5.06 21.18
C SER A 61 -14.17 -6.16 20.70
N PHE A 62 -13.77 -6.07 19.43
CA PHE A 62 -12.69 -6.86 18.86
C PHE A 62 -11.36 -6.21 19.17
N TYR A 63 -10.36 -7.04 19.47
CA TYR A 63 -9.01 -6.60 19.81
C TYR A 63 -7.98 -7.56 19.23
N TYR A 64 -6.75 -7.07 19.04
CA TYR A 64 -5.61 -7.88 18.66
C TYR A 64 -5.01 -8.55 19.90
N ALA A 65 -4.95 -9.88 19.90
CA ALA A 65 -4.34 -10.66 20.97
C ALA A 65 -2.80 -10.71 20.87
N LYS A 66 -2.25 -10.43 19.68
CA LYS A 66 -0.81 -10.25 19.42
C LYS A 66 -0.61 -8.85 18.82
N SER A 67 0.56 -8.25 19.02
CA SER A 67 0.90 -6.97 18.39
C SER A 67 0.82 -7.11 16.87
N PHE A 68 -0.02 -6.29 16.24
CA PHE A 68 -0.26 -6.31 14.81
C PHE A 68 -0.47 -4.88 14.30
N ASP A 69 0.23 -4.52 13.23
CA ASP A 69 0.16 -3.23 12.56
C ASP A 69 0.03 -3.47 11.05
N LEU A 70 -1.02 -2.90 10.44
CA LEU A 70 -1.27 -3.06 9.01
C LEU A 70 -0.87 -1.77 8.29
N ARG A 71 0.18 -1.85 7.47
CA ARG A 71 0.59 -0.74 6.59
C ARG A 71 0.39 -1.13 5.13
N LEU A 72 -0.49 -0.41 4.46
CA LEU A 72 -0.78 -0.61 3.04
C LEU A 72 -0.21 0.55 2.22
N HIS A 73 0.66 0.23 1.25
CA HIS A 73 1.26 1.19 0.33
C HIS A 73 0.84 0.84 -1.10
N PHE A 74 0.24 1.79 -1.81
CA PHE A 74 -0.19 1.62 -3.20
C PHE A 74 0.26 2.83 -4.03
N GLN A 75 0.76 2.55 -5.23
CA GLN A 75 1.14 3.56 -6.23
C GLN A 75 0.39 3.24 -7.52
N PHE A 76 -0.22 4.26 -8.13
CA PHE A 76 -0.91 4.15 -9.40
C PHE A 76 -0.34 5.16 -10.37
N GLU A 77 -0.03 4.71 -11.58
CA GLU A 77 0.40 5.55 -12.68
C GLU A 77 -0.61 5.38 -13.82
N ILE A 78 -1.31 6.47 -14.14
CA ILE A 78 -2.26 6.49 -15.25
C ILE A 78 -1.47 6.90 -16.49
N ILE A 79 -1.27 5.95 -17.41
CA ILE A 79 -0.59 6.22 -18.68
C ILE A 79 -1.65 6.50 -19.73
N LEU A 80 -1.65 7.72 -20.27
CA LEU A 80 -2.51 8.11 -21.39
C LEU A 80 -1.78 7.83 -22.71
N GLU A 81 -2.51 7.41 -23.75
CA GLU A 81 -1.92 7.20 -25.07
C GLU A 81 -1.34 8.52 -25.61
N GLY A 82 -0.06 8.49 -25.99
CA GLY A 82 0.67 9.64 -26.54
C GLY A 82 1.89 10.09 -25.72
N GLU A 83 2.07 9.59 -24.50
CA GLU A 83 3.29 9.85 -23.73
C GLU A 83 4.43 8.93 -24.20
N ALA A 84 5.42 9.52 -24.88
CA ALA A 84 6.66 8.83 -25.22
C ALA A 84 7.37 8.40 -23.92
N ARG A 85 7.37 7.08 -23.64
CA ARG A 85 8.09 6.54 -22.50
C ARG A 85 9.60 6.69 -22.72
N LYS A 86 10.31 7.26 -21.74
CA LYS A 86 11.75 7.02 -21.58
C LYS A 86 11.91 5.55 -21.18
N ILE A 87 11.87 4.67 -22.17
CA ILE A 87 12.38 3.32 -22.01
C ILE A 87 13.88 3.45 -21.79
N SER A 88 14.29 3.33 -20.54
CA SER A 88 15.69 3.08 -20.22
C SER A 88 15.97 1.67 -20.70
N GLY A 89 16.25 1.55 -22.00
CA GLY A 89 16.80 0.33 -22.57
C GLY A 89 18.12 0.11 -21.86
N GLY A 90 18.15 -0.87 -20.96
CA GLY A 90 19.38 -1.26 -20.29
C GLY A 90 20.45 -1.45 -21.35
N LEU A 91 21.47 -0.61 -21.31
CA LEU A 91 22.74 -1.02 -21.83
C LEU A 91 23.30 -1.95 -20.77
N ASP A 92 22.93 -3.24 -20.87
CA ASP A 92 23.88 -4.28 -20.51
C ASP A 92 25.02 -4.17 -21.54
N PHE A 93 25.83 -3.11 -21.41
CA PHE A 93 27.15 -3.09 -21.98
C PHE A 93 27.89 -4.21 -21.24
N CYS A 94 27.78 -5.42 -21.77
CA CYS A 94 28.84 -6.40 -21.66
C CYS A 94 30.11 -5.64 -22.05
N PRO A 95 31.10 -5.48 -21.16
CA PRO A 95 32.39 -4.99 -21.59
C PRO A 95 32.91 -6.03 -22.60
N ILE A 96 32.84 -5.71 -23.89
CA ILE A 96 33.55 -6.49 -24.91
C ILE A 96 35.02 -6.27 -24.60
N ILE A 97 35.65 -7.28 -24.00
CA ILE A 97 37.10 -7.29 -23.81
C ILE A 97 37.72 -7.51 -25.19
N LEU A 98 37.98 -6.41 -25.91
CA LEU A 98 38.96 -6.44 -26.99
C LEU A 98 40.30 -6.00 -26.38
N ALA A 99 41.22 -6.96 -26.29
CA ALA A 99 42.62 -6.70 -25.93
C ALA A 99 42.87 -6.04 -24.55
N GLY A 100 42.09 -6.39 -23.52
CA GLY A 100 42.52 -6.20 -22.12
C GLY A 100 42.33 -4.79 -21.52
N SER A 101 41.51 -3.93 -22.13
CA SER A 101 41.13 -2.63 -21.54
C SER A 101 39.61 -2.45 -21.45
N ILE A 102 39.12 -1.96 -20.31
CA ILE A 102 37.71 -1.67 -20.05
C ILE A 102 37.42 -0.23 -20.51
N LEU A 103 36.55 -0.06 -21.50
CA LEU A 103 36.02 1.26 -21.87
C LEU A 103 34.80 1.56 -20.99
N ASN A 104 34.94 2.53 -20.09
CA ASN A 104 33.87 3.01 -19.24
C ASN A 104 33.14 4.15 -19.97
N LEU A 105 31.96 3.89 -20.52
CA LEU A 105 31.09 4.97 -20.99
C LEU A 105 30.23 5.46 -19.81
N SER A 106 30.70 6.50 -19.14
CA SER A 106 29.86 7.24 -18.18
C SER A 106 28.82 8.05 -18.96
N CYS A 107 27.55 7.68 -18.85
CA CYS A 107 26.45 8.50 -19.32
C CYS A 107 26.34 9.74 -18.42
N LEU A 108 26.47 10.91 -19.03
CA LEU A 108 26.47 12.20 -18.35
C LEU A 108 25.04 12.54 -17.91
N ASP A 109 24.68 12.24 -16.65
CA ASP A 109 23.47 12.80 -16.04
C ASP A 109 23.73 14.27 -15.65
N LYS A 110 23.60 15.15 -16.64
CA LYS A 110 23.36 16.58 -16.42
C LYS A 110 22.05 16.92 -17.13
N GLU A 111 20.96 16.94 -16.37
CA GLU A 111 19.86 17.92 -16.38
C GLU A 111 18.65 17.28 -15.68
N LEU A 112 18.43 17.58 -14.39
CA LEU A 112 17.12 17.66 -13.69
C LEU A 112 17.29 17.75 -12.15
N GLN A 113 18.20 18.62 -11.67
CA GLN A 113 18.10 19.17 -10.31
C GLN A 113 17.36 20.51 -10.25
N ASN A 114 16.71 20.97 -11.33
CA ASN A 114 15.95 22.21 -11.32
C ASN A 114 14.54 21.99 -11.86
N GLN A 115 13.58 21.74 -10.95
CA GLN A 115 12.21 22.29 -11.00
C GLN A 115 11.31 21.92 -9.79
N VAL A 116 11.88 21.69 -8.60
CA VAL A 116 11.11 21.80 -7.33
C VAL A 116 11.76 22.89 -6.49
N GLY A 117 11.50 24.13 -6.88
CA GLY A 117 12.18 25.29 -6.30
C GLY A 117 11.65 26.63 -6.79
N GLN A 118 10.34 26.76 -7.02
CA GLN A 118 9.68 28.07 -6.99
C GLN A 118 8.40 27.98 -6.17
N SER A 119 8.59 28.02 -4.86
CA SER A 119 7.65 28.64 -3.94
C SER A 119 7.42 30.10 -4.36
N LYS A 120 6.28 30.38 -5.01
CA LYS A 120 5.62 31.69 -4.94
C LYS A 120 4.53 31.52 -3.88
N ASN A 121 4.66 32.00 -2.64
CA ASN A 121 4.59 33.41 -2.26
C ASN A 121 3.53 34.14 -3.11
N ILE A 122 2.26 34.03 -2.71
CA ILE A 122 1.41 35.06 -2.10
C ILE A 122 0.11 34.39 -1.65
#